data_AF-A0A5K1HJT1-F1
#
_entry.id   AF-A0A5K1HJT1-F1
#
_cell.length_a   1.000
_cell.length_b   1.000
_cell.length_c   1.000
_cell.angle_alpha   90.00
_cell.angle_beta   90.00
_cell.angle_gamma   90.00
#
_symmetry.space_group_name_H-M   'P 1'
#
loop_
_entity.id
_entity.type
_entity.pdbx_description
1 polymer ?
#
loop_
_entity_poly.entity_id
_entity_poly.type
_entity_poly.pdbx_seq_one_letter_code
_entity_poly.pdbx_strand_id
1 'polypeptide(L)' 'CERLPFDLPEAEEELVAGYQTEYSGIKFGLFYVASYLNLLVSSLFVTVLYLGG' A
#
# COMPACT_ATOMS: atom_id res chain seq x y z
N CYS A 1 0.61 -3.49 2.77
CA CYS A 1 -0.78 -3.72 2.29
C CYS A 1 -1.67 -2.97 3.26
N GLU A 2 -1.55 -1.65 3.22
CA GLU A 2 -2.29 -0.71 4.02
C GLU A 2 -3.43 -0.21 3.14
N ARG A 3 -4.65 -0.52 3.56
CA ARG A 3 -5.92 -0.14 2.92
C ARG A 3 -6.96 -0.03 4.01
N LEU A 4 -7.97 0.83 3.81
CA LEU A 4 -9.05 0.97 4.78
C LEU A 4 -9.63 -0.41 5.14
N PRO A 5 -9.81 -0.72 6.44
CA PRO A 5 -9.68 0.17 7.61
C PRO A 5 -8.26 0.20 8.25
N PHE A 6 -7.27 -0.50 7.70
CA PHE A 6 -5.91 -0.66 8.26
C PHE A 6 -4.89 0.23 7.55
N ASP A 7 -5.14 1.55 7.56
CA ASP A 7 -4.28 2.55 6.91
C ASP A 7 -3.72 3.59 7.88
N LEU A 8 -3.43 3.15 9.11
CA LEU A 8 -2.91 3.96 10.21
C LEU A 8 -1.68 4.82 9.84
N PRO A 9 -0.68 4.35 9.05
CA PRO A 9 0.48 5.18 8.73
C PRO A 9 0.24 6.24 7.64
N GLU A 10 -0.82 6.11 6.83
CA GLU A 10 -1.20 7.08 5.79
C GLU A 10 -2.37 7.98 6.21
N ALA A 11 -3.04 7.64 7.33
CA ALA A 11 -4.31 8.22 7.79
C ALA A 11 -4.42 9.74 7.56
N GLU A 12 -5.22 10.12 6.57
CA GLU A 12 -5.42 11.53 6.17
C GLU A 12 -6.12 12.36 7.26
N GLU A 13 -7.01 11.73 8.03
CA GLU A 13 -7.83 12.37 9.06
C GLU A 13 -7.07 12.65 10.36
N GLU A 14 -6.08 11.79 10.70
CA GLU A 14 -5.29 11.92 11.93
C GLU A 14 -3.87 12.45 11.70
N LEU A 15 -3.25 12.16 10.55
CA LEU A 15 -1.83 12.42 10.27
C LEU A 15 -1.58 13.26 9.02
N VAL A 16 -2.60 13.90 8.42
CA VAL A 16 -2.45 14.81 7.25
C VAL A 16 -1.64 14.13 6.13
N ALA A 17 -2.04 12.91 5.75
CA ALA A 17 -1.40 12.08 4.71
C ALA A 17 0.00 11.50 5.06
N GLY A 18 0.44 11.61 6.32
CA GLY A 18 1.61 10.88 6.84
C GLY A 18 2.86 11.03 5.97
N TYR A 19 3.47 9.90 5.58
CA TYR A 19 4.70 9.86 4.77
C TYR A 19 4.52 10.44 3.35
N GLN A 20 3.29 10.62 2.87
CA GLN A 20 3.05 11.22 1.55
C GLN A 20 3.40 12.71 1.51
N THR A 21 3.42 13.39 2.65
CA THR A 21 3.84 14.80 2.74
C THR A 21 5.36 15.00 2.69
N GLU A 22 6.13 13.95 2.97
CA GLU A 22 7.60 14.01 3.07
C GLU A 22 8.30 13.69 1.74
N TYR A 23 7.63 12.94 0.85
CA TYR A 23 8.19 12.51 -0.43
C TYR A 23 7.51 13.21 -1.61
N SER A 24 8.30 13.85 -2.47
CA SER A 24 7.82 14.54 -3.69
C SER A 24 8.41 13.93 -4.97
N GLY A 25 7.67 14.06 -6.07
CA GLY A 25 8.11 13.71 -7.43
C GLY A 25 8.23 12.18 -7.67
N ILE A 26 9.38 11.74 -8.18
CA ILE A 26 9.59 10.33 -8.58
C ILE A 26 9.56 9.38 -7.38
N LYS A 27 10.04 9.84 -6.21
CA LYS A 27 10.04 9.01 -4.99
C LYS A 27 8.62 8.68 -4.53
N PHE A 28 7.71 9.66 -4.61
CA PHE A 28 6.28 9.45 -4.36
C PHE A 28 5.70 8.40 -5.31
N GLY A 29 6.00 8.51 -6.62
CA GLY A 29 5.55 7.52 -7.60
C GLY A 29 6.07 6.10 -7.32
N LEU A 30 7.32 5.96 -6.88
CA LEU A 30 7.88 4.65 -6.52
C LEU A 30 7.21 4.04 -5.28
N PHE A 31 6.85 4.84 -4.27
CA PHE A 31 6.10 4.36 -3.12
C PHE A 31 4.72 3.83 -3.52
N TYR A 32 4.02 4.52 -4.42
CA TYR A 32 2.75 4.06 -4.98
C TYR A 32 2.91 2.75 -5.76
N VAL A 33 3.91 2.66 -6.65
CA VAL A 33 4.13 1.41 -7.40
C VAL A 33 4.47 0.25 -6.46
N ALA A 34 5.28 0.49 -5.42
CA ALA A 34 5.61 -0.53 -4.43
C ALA A 34 4.38 -0.99 -3.63
N SER A 35 3.47 -0.09 -3.26
CA SER A 35 2.25 -0.46 -2.53
C SER A 35 1.30 -1.31 -3.39
N TYR A 36 1.14 -0.99 -4.68
CA TYR A 36 0.37 -1.80 -5.62
C TYR A 36 1.00 -3.16 -5.91
N LEU A 37 2.33 -3.23 -6.00
CA LEU A 37 3.04 -4.51 -6.15
C LEU A 37 2.87 -5.40 -4.93
N ASN A 38 2.95 -4.83 -3.72
CA ASN A 38 2.69 -5.58 -2.49
C ASN A 38 1.26 -6.13 -2.45
N LEU A 39 0.27 -5.36 -2.92
CA LEU A 39 -1.10 -5.85 -3.05
C LEU A 39 -1.18 -7.04 -4.02
N LEU A 40 -0.61 -6.92 -5.21
CA LEU A 40 -0.61 -7.98 -6.22
C LEU A 40 0.04 -9.25 -5.69
N VAL A 41 1.24 -9.14 -5.10
CA VAL A 41 1.97 -10.27 -4.53
C VAL A 41 1.17 -10.92 -3.40
N SER A 42 0.61 -10.13 -2.48
CA SER A 42 -0.23 -10.68 -1.39
C SER A 42 -1.46 -11.41 -1.91
N SER A 43 -2.13 -10.88 -2.94
CA SER A 43 -3.29 -11.53 -3.56
C SER A 43 -2.91 -12.83 -4.25
N LEU A 44 -1.74 -12.87 -4.90
CA LEU A 44 -1.22 -14.07 -5.56
C LEU A 44 -0.85 -15.15 -4.54
N PHE A 45 -0.28 -14.78 -3.39
CA PHE A 45 -0.06 -15.74 -2.30
C PHE A 45 -1.39 -16.32 -1.80
N VAL A 46 -2.43 -15.50 -1.65
CA VAL A 46 -3.75 -16.01 -1.24
C VAL A 46 -4.34 -16.93 -2.31
N THR A 47 -4.21 -16.60 -3.60
CA THR A 47 -4.77 -17.45 -4.67
C THR A 47 -4.07 -18.80 -4.76
N VAL A 48 -2.74 -18.81 -4.69
CA VAL A 48 -1.95 -20.05 -4.74
C VAL A 48 -2.19 -20.92 -3.51
N LEU A 49 -2.26 -20.33 -2.32
CA LEU A 49 -2.37 -21.09 -1.08
C LEU A 49 -3.80 -21.58 -0.77
N TYR A 50 -4.82 -20.80 -1.14
CA TYR A 50 -6.19 -21.05 -0.68
C TYR A 50 -7.22 -21.18 -1.81
N LEU A 51 -6.92 -20.73 -3.03
CA LEU A 51 -7.86 -20.77 -4.16
C LEU A 51 -7.43 -21.75 -5.27
N GLY A 52 -6.35 -22.51 -5.05
CA GLY A 52 -5.92 -23.60 -5.95
C GLY A 52 -5.05 -23.16 -7.13
N GLY A 53 -4.59 -21.91 -7.16
CA GLY A 53 -3.80 -21.34 -8.25
C GLY A 53 -4.64 -20.52 -9.22
#